data_AF-A0A3C0AMM4-F1
#
_entry.id   AF-A0A3C0AMM4-F1
#
_cell.length_a   1.000
_cell.length_b   1.000
_cell.length_c   1.000
_cell.angle_alpha   90.00
_cell.angle_beta   90.00
_cell.angle_gamma   90.00
#
_symmetry.space_group_name_H-M   'P 1'
#
loop_
_entity.id
_entity.type
_entity.pdbx_description
1 polymer ?
#
loop_
_entity_poly.entity_id
_entity_poly.type
_entity_poly.pdbx_seq_one_letter_code
_entity_poly.pdbx_strand_id
1 'polypeptide(L)'
;ARVKRRHSVVLENSSGEEAVRQTFYQPADSPVDLGPATSQRMQEYEKHAATLAREAVERALNSANVDPAEVTQLVTVSCSGFSAPGFDLQVLKQPGFSPDVSRTHIGFMGCHGALNGLRVAKSFTDNDPSACVVVCAVEVCSLHQQYG
;
A
#
# COMPACT_ATOMS: atom_id res chain seq x y z
N ALA A 1 -8.56 -13.60 -26.10
CA ALA A 1 -7.23 -13.26 -26.62
C ALA A 1 -6.19 -14.14 -25.94
N ARG A 2 -5.37 -14.89 -26.70
CA ARG A 2 -4.29 -15.74 -26.13
C ARG A 2 -2.98 -14.98 -26.16
N VAL A 3 -2.28 -14.92 -25.04
CA VAL A 3 -0.94 -14.34 -24.94
C VAL A 3 0.03 -15.25 -25.70
N LYS A 4 0.61 -14.76 -26.80
CA LYS A 4 1.53 -15.54 -27.67
C LYS A 4 2.96 -15.65 -27.11
N ARG A 5 3.41 -14.67 -26.33
CA ARG A 5 4.70 -14.65 -25.62
C ARG A 5 4.57 -13.86 -24.34
N ARG A 6 5.29 -14.30 -23.30
CA ARG A 6 5.57 -13.53 -22.08
C ARG A 6 7.08 -13.38 -22.00
N HIS A 7 7.53 -12.15 -21.74
CA HIS A 7 8.91 -11.87 -21.40
C HIS A 7 8.95 -11.66 -19.89
N SER A 8 9.88 -12.33 -19.21
CA SER A 8 10.22 -12.10 -17.81
C SER A 8 11.68 -11.70 -17.77
N VAL A 9 12.00 -10.74 -16.91
CA VAL A 9 13.39 -10.44 -16.56
C VAL A 9 13.72 -11.35 -15.39
N VAL A 10 14.64 -12.29 -15.59
CA VAL A 10 15.39 -12.88 -14.48
C VAL A 10 16.46 -11.85 -14.18
N LEU A 11 16.44 -11.27 -12.98
CA LEU A 11 17.55 -10.43 -12.52
C LEU A 11 18.74 -11.38 -12.34
N GLU A 12 19.60 -11.49 -13.36
CA GLU A 12 20.91 -12.11 -13.19
C GLU A 12 21.75 -11.25 -12.24
N ASN A 13 22.67 -11.88 -11.50
CA ASN A 13 23.63 -11.20 -10.63
C ASN A 13 24.19 -9.98 -11.37
N SER A 14 23.98 -8.79 -10.82
CA SER A 14 24.49 -7.54 -11.39
C SER A 14 26.00 -7.65 -11.51
N SER A 15 26.50 -7.84 -12.72
CA SER A 15 27.94 -7.88 -13.06
C SER A 15 28.57 -6.48 -13.06
N GLY A 16 27.95 -5.51 -12.39
CA GLY A 16 28.40 -4.13 -12.26
C GLY A 16 28.31 -3.69 -10.80
N GLU A 17 29.16 -2.75 -10.41
CA GLU A 17 29.36 -2.27 -9.02
C GLU A 17 28.12 -1.61 -8.37
N GLU A 18 27.03 -1.41 -9.11
CA GLU A 18 25.76 -0.94 -8.56
C GLU A 18 24.83 -2.11 -8.23
N ALA A 19 25.16 -2.80 -7.14
CA ALA A 19 24.22 -3.71 -6.52
C ALA A 19 23.09 -2.88 -5.89
N VAL A 20 21.93 -2.81 -6.54
CA VAL A 20 20.70 -2.38 -5.85
C VAL A 20 20.32 -3.48 -4.86
N ARG A 21 21.02 -3.49 -3.73
CA ARG A 21 20.72 -4.32 -2.59
C ARG A 21 19.59 -3.63 -1.85
N GLN A 22 18.40 -4.20 -1.99
CA GLN A 22 17.38 -3.98 -0.97
C GLN A 22 17.99 -4.18 0.43
N THR A 23 17.55 -3.39 1.40
CA THR A 23 18.08 -3.41 2.78
C THR A 23 17.16 -4.12 3.77
N PHE A 24 16.05 -4.68 3.30
CA PHE A 24 14.98 -5.22 4.13
C PHE A 24 15.11 -6.73 4.40
N TYR A 25 15.82 -7.49 3.56
CA TYR A 25 16.16 -8.91 3.78
C TYR A 25 17.64 -9.16 3.57
N GLN A 26 18.21 -10.13 4.29
CA GLN A 26 19.54 -10.62 3.99
C GLN A 26 19.54 -11.42 2.67
N PRO A 27 20.62 -11.38 1.88
CA PRO A 27 20.79 -12.28 0.74
C PRO A 27 20.74 -13.75 1.18
N ALA A 28 20.34 -14.63 0.26
CA ALA A 28 20.35 -16.07 0.52
C ALA A 28 21.73 -16.54 0.98
N ASP A 29 21.78 -17.23 2.12
CA ASP A 29 23.03 -17.74 2.68
C ASP A 29 23.42 -19.14 2.13
N SER A 30 22.45 -19.81 1.48
CA SER A 30 22.59 -21.16 0.97
C SER A 30 21.56 -21.46 -0.13
N PRO A 31 21.79 -22.49 -0.99
CA PRO A 31 20.82 -22.89 -2.03
C PRO A 31 19.48 -23.42 -1.51
N VAL A 32 19.37 -23.68 -0.21
CA VAL A 32 18.13 -24.13 0.44
C VAL A 32 17.41 -23.01 1.18
N ASP A 33 17.99 -21.81 1.20
CA ASP A 33 17.31 -20.62 1.73
C ASP A 33 16.09 -20.29 0.85
N LEU A 34 14.91 -20.35 1.47
CA LEU A 34 13.63 -20.09 0.81
C LEU A 34 13.22 -18.61 0.89
N GLY A 35 14.13 -17.76 1.38
CA GLY A 35 13.89 -16.35 1.62
C GLY A 35 13.07 -16.08 2.88
N PRO A 36 12.64 -14.83 3.09
CA PRO A 36 11.98 -14.43 4.32
C PRO A 36 10.59 -15.06 4.44
N ALA A 37 10.25 -15.43 5.67
CA ALA A 37 8.94 -15.91 6.04
C ALA A 37 7.88 -14.82 5.84
N THR A 38 6.62 -15.24 5.65
CA THR A 38 5.48 -14.31 5.55
C THR A 38 5.43 -13.32 6.71
N SER A 39 5.76 -13.74 7.93
CA SER A 39 5.80 -12.87 9.11
C SER A 39 6.83 -11.74 8.97
N GLN A 40 8.03 -12.02 8.48
CA GLN A 40 9.06 -11.01 8.21
C GLN A 40 8.61 -10.05 7.10
N ARG A 41 7.94 -10.56 6.07
CA ARG A 41 7.34 -9.73 5.01
C ARG A 41 6.27 -8.78 5.56
N MET A 42 5.42 -9.26 6.46
CA MET A 42 4.37 -8.43 7.07
C MET A 42 4.92 -7.40 8.06
N GLN A 43 6.01 -7.69 8.77
CA GLN A 43 6.69 -6.70 9.62
C GLN A 43 7.22 -5.51 8.80
N GLU A 44 7.88 -5.78 7.68
CA GLU A 44 8.35 -4.73 6.77
C GLU A 44 7.17 -4.01 6.10
N TYR A 45 6.10 -4.74 5.74
CA TYR A 45 4.89 -4.12 5.21
C TYR A 45 4.27 -3.13 6.21
N GLU A 46 4.07 -3.51 7.47
CA GLU A 46 3.47 -2.64 8.48
C GLU A 46 4.27 -1.34 8.65
N LYS A 47 5.60 -1.45 8.68
CA LYS A 47 6.52 -0.31 8.79
C LYS A 47 6.45 0.60 7.57
N HIS A 48 6.54 0.05 6.37
CA HIS A 48 6.68 0.84 5.14
C HIS A 48 5.33 1.35 4.61
N ALA A 49 4.27 0.55 4.69
CA ALA A 49 2.95 0.94 4.21
C ALA A 49 2.40 2.14 4.99
N ALA A 50 2.61 2.18 6.31
CA ALA A 50 2.16 3.29 7.15
C ALA A 50 2.81 4.63 6.74
N THR A 51 4.14 4.66 6.57
CA THR A 51 4.85 5.86 6.16
C THR A 51 4.41 6.34 4.78
N LEU A 52 4.33 5.43 3.80
CA LEU A 52 3.88 5.75 2.44
C LEU A 52 2.45 6.28 2.43
N ALA A 53 1.54 5.66 3.18
CA ALA A 53 0.15 6.07 3.28
C ALA A 53 0.03 7.50 3.81
N ARG A 54 0.77 7.81 4.89
CA ARG A 54 0.74 9.13 5.54
C ARG A 54 1.21 10.23 4.59
N GLU A 55 2.37 10.04 3.97
CA GLU A 55 2.92 11.01 3.01
C GLU A 55 2.00 11.21 1.80
N ALA A 56 1.41 10.13 1.28
CA ALA A 56 0.51 10.20 0.13
C ALA A 56 -0.77 10.98 0.48
N VAL A 57 -1.37 10.70 1.64
CA VAL A 57 -2.58 11.40 2.10
C VAL A 57 -2.31 12.87 2.38
N GLU A 58 -1.21 13.18 3.06
CA GLU A 58 -0.80 14.58 3.33
C GLU A 58 -0.62 15.36 2.03
N ARG A 59 0.11 14.80 1.05
CA ARG A 59 0.29 15.43 -0.26
C ARG A 59 -1.03 15.61 -1.01
N ALA A 60 -1.93 14.64 -0.92
CA ALA A 60 -3.24 14.71 -1.58
C ALA A 60 -4.12 15.81 -0.96
N LEU A 61 -4.21 15.89 0.36
CA LEU A 61 -4.98 16.92 1.07
C LEU A 61 -4.42 18.32 0.80
N ASN A 62 -3.09 18.48 0.86
CA ASN A 62 -2.43 19.74 0.54
C ASN A 62 -2.69 20.16 -0.92
N SER A 63 -2.61 19.23 -1.86
CA SER A 63 -2.91 19.51 -3.28
C SER A 63 -4.37 19.86 -3.52
N ALA A 64 -5.29 19.35 -2.71
CA ALA A 64 -6.72 19.63 -2.79
C ALA A 64 -7.14 20.88 -1.98
N ASN A 65 -6.24 21.43 -1.17
CA ASN A 65 -6.53 22.47 -0.18
C ASN A 65 -7.71 22.09 0.74
N VAL A 66 -7.67 20.86 1.27
CA VAL A 66 -8.68 20.29 2.19
C VAL A 66 -8.06 20.13 3.57
N ASP A 67 -8.75 20.59 4.60
CA ASP A 67 -8.34 20.36 5.99
C ASP A 67 -8.60 18.89 6.36
N PRO A 68 -7.64 18.18 7.00
CA PRO A 68 -7.88 16.84 7.53
C PRO A 68 -9.16 16.69 8.38
N ALA A 69 -9.61 17.74 9.05
CA ALA A 69 -10.84 17.75 9.85
C ALA A 69 -12.13 17.65 9.00
N GLU A 70 -12.06 17.99 7.72
CA GLU A 70 -13.18 17.87 6.78
C GLU A 70 -13.36 16.43 6.29
N VAL A 71 -12.33 15.58 6.38
CA VAL A 71 -12.40 14.20 5.91
C VAL A 71 -13.42 13.43 6.74
N THR A 72 -14.40 12.83 6.07
CA THR A 72 -15.45 12.02 6.70
C THR A 72 -15.21 10.53 6.54
N GLN A 73 -14.48 10.13 5.50
CA GLN A 73 -14.25 8.73 5.14
C GLN A 73 -12.81 8.48 4.68
N LEU A 74 -12.21 7.39 5.16
CA LEU A 74 -10.95 6.86 4.67
C LEU A 74 -11.16 5.47 4.05
N VAL A 75 -10.97 5.39 2.74
CA VAL A 75 -10.95 4.13 2.00
C VAL A 75 -9.50 3.75 1.71
N THR A 76 -9.05 2.63 2.25
CA THR A 76 -7.70 2.11 1.99
C THR A 76 -7.73 0.94 1.03
N VAL A 77 -6.68 0.79 0.23
CA VAL A 77 -6.53 -0.30 -0.74
C VAL A 77 -5.13 -0.87 -0.65
N SER A 78 -5.01 -2.20 -0.51
CA SER A 78 -3.73 -2.89 -0.68
C SER A 78 -3.94 -4.37 -1.00
N CYS A 79 -3.01 -4.97 -1.72
CA CYS A 79 -2.94 -6.42 -1.91
C CYS A 79 -1.56 -7.02 -1.63
N SER A 80 -0.61 -6.19 -1.20
CA SER A 80 0.77 -6.59 -0.89
C SER A 80 1.02 -6.83 0.62
N GLY A 81 0.02 -6.70 1.49
CA GLY A 81 0.18 -7.09 2.88
C GLY A 81 -1.03 -6.80 3.76
N PHE A 82 -0.99 -7.32 4.98
CA PHE A 82 -2.03 -7.18 5.99
C PHE A 82 -1.40 -6.92 7.36
N SER A 83 -1.97 -5.98 8.09
CA SER A 83 -1.70 -5.73 9.51
C SER A 83 -3.02 -5.49 10.24
N ALA A 84 -3.07 -5.82 11.52
CA ALA A 84 -4.23 -5.58 12.37
C ALA A 84 -3.75 -4.96 13.71
N PRO A 85 -4.04 -3.68 13.97
CA PRO A 85 -4.73 -2.74 13.09
C PRO A 85 -4.00 -2.42 11.77
N GLY A 86 -4.74 -1.96 10.77
CA GLY A 86 -4.20 -1.60 9.45
C GLY A 86 -3.44 -0.27 9.45
N PHE A 87 -2.81 0.04 8.32
CA PHE A 87 -2.18 1.36 8.10
C PHE A 87 -3.19 2.51 8.07
N ASP A 88 -4.48 2.21 7.91
CA ASP A 88 -5.59 3.15 8.02
C ASP A 88 -5.60 3.88 9.37
N LEU A 89 -5.37 3.17 10.49
CA LEU A 89 -5.23 3.82 11.80
C LEU A 89 -3.99 4.72 11.88
N GLN A 90 -2.88 4.34 11.24
CA GLN A 90 -1.67 5.15 11.25
C GLN A 90 -1.85 6.45 10.45
N VAL A 91 -2.68 6.42 9.40
CA VAL A 91 -3.10 7.63 8.67
C VAL A 91 -3.94 8.54 9.58
N LEU A 92 -4.93 8.01 10.28
CA LEU A 92 -5.83 8.83 11.13
C LEU A 92 -5.22 9.29 12.45
N LYS A 93 -4.12 8.67 12.90
CA LYS A 93 -3.33 9.18 14.04
C LYS A 93 -2.59 10.48 13.74
N GLN A 94 -2.56 10.91 12.48
CA GLN A 94 -2.01 12.21 12.12
C GLN A 94 -2.89 13.33 12.68
N PRO A 95 -2.30 14.47 13.08
CA PRO A 95 -3.07 15.60 13.59
C PRO A 95 -4.11 16.09 12.58
N GLY A 96 -5.26 16.56 13.09
CA GLY A 96 -6.30 17.21 12.30
C GLY A 96 -7.45 16.30 11.88
N PHE A 97 -7.26 14.98 11.77
CA PHE A 97 -8.37 14.08 11.45
C PHE A 97 -9.38 14.00 12.60
N SER A 98 -10.67 13.95 12.25
CA SER A 98 -11.73 13.64 13.21
C SER A 98 -11.61 12.18 13.71
N PRO A 99 -11.85 11.90 15.00
CA PRO A 99 -11.92 10.53 15.50
C PRO A 99 -13.11 9.73 14.94
N ASP A 100 -14.10 10.42 14.36
CA ASP A 100 -15.33 9.83 13.81
C ASP A 100 -15.21 9.41 12.34
N VAL A 101 -14.04 9.60 11.70
CA VAL A 101 -13.79 9.18 10.32
C VAL A 101 -14.09 7.70 10.19
N SER A 102 -15.05 7.34 9.33
CA SER A 102 -15.30 5.92 9.07
C SER A 102 -14.25 5.35 8.12
N ARG A 103 -13.99 4.05 8.25
CA ARG A 103 -12.87 3.37 7.59
C ARG A 103 -13.37 2.17 6.82
N THR A 104 -12.93 2.07 5.57
CA THR A 104 -13.16 0.87 4.73
C THR A 104 -11.84 0.41 4.14
N HIS A 105 -11.50 -0.86 4.32
CA HIS A 105 -10.31 -1.45 3.70
C HIS A 105 -10.70 -2.40 2.57
N ILE A 106 -10.06 -2.21 1.41
CA ILE A 106 -10.20 -3.06 0.22
C ILE A 106 -8.90 -3.87 0.05
N GLY A 107 -8.94 -5.09 0.57
CA GLY A 107 -7.83 -6.04 0.51
C GLY A 107 -7.92 -6.99 -0.67
N PHE A 108 -6.78 -7.56 -1.10
CA PHE A 108 -6.70 -8.75 -1.98
C PHE A 108 -7.35 -8.63 -3.37
N MET A 109 -7.57 -7.42 -3.88
CA MET A 109 -8.17 -7.22 -5.22
C MET A 109 -7.14 -6.97 -6.32
N GLY A 110 -5.85 -7.08 -6.04
CA GLY A 110 -4.79 -6.92 -7.04
C GLY A 110 -4.79 -5.54 -7.70
N CYS A 111 -4.35 -5.50 -8.96
CA CYS A 111 -4.14 -4.27 -9.72
C CYS A 111 -5.39 -3.40 -9.95
N HIS A 112 -6.59 -3.95 -9.80
CA HIS A 112 -7.85 -3.21 -9.99
C HIS A 112 -8.50 -2.78 -8.66
N GLY A 113 -7.85 -3.04 -7.53
CA GLY A 113 -8.38 -2.71 -6.19
C GLY A 113 -8.73 -1.24 -6.03
N ALA A 114 -7.95 -0.33 -6.61
CA ALA A 114 -8.21 1.11 -6.54
C ALA A 114 -9.56 1.50 -7.15
N LEU A 115 -10.00 0.81 -8.22
CA LEU A 115 -11.31 1.04 -8.83
C LEU A 115 -12.46 0.61 -7.91
N ASN A 116 -12.26 -0.43 -7.11
CA ASN A 116 -13.20 -0.81 -6.05
C ASN A 116 -13.24 0.25 -4.95
N GLY A 117 -12.09 0.77 -4.54
CA GLY A 117 -12.00 1.88 -3.59
C GLY A 117 -12.75 3.13 -4.07
N LEU A 118 -12.58 3.50 -5.34
CA LEU A 118 -13.32 4.63 -5.95
C LEU A 118 -14.83 4.39 -6.01
N ARG A 119 -15.29 3.16 -6.27
CA ARG A 119 -16.73 2.83 -6.21
C ARG A 119 -17.30 3.01 -4.81
N VAL A 120 -16.55 2.62 -3.79
CA VAL A 120 -16.95 2.85 -2.38
C VAL A 120 -17.00 4.35 -2.09
N ALA A 121 -15.97 5.11 -2.47
CA ALA A 121 -15.95 6.56 -2.29
C ALA A 121 -17.11 7.27 -3.02
N LYS A 122 -17.41 6.83 -4.25
CA LYS A 122 -18.57 7.30 -5.00
C LYS A 122 -19.87 7.05 -4.23
N SER A 123 -20.04 5.88 -3.63
CA SER A 123 -21.24 5.60 -2.83
C SER A 123 -21.41 6.58 -1.67
N PHE A 124 -20.33 6.97 -0.99
CA PHE A 124 -20.42 7.97 0.09
C PHE A 124 -20.79 9.35 -0.44
N THR A 125 -20.09 9.83 -1.47
CA THR A 125 -20.33 11.15 -2.07
C THR A 125 -21.69 11.29 -2.77
N ASP A 126 -22.23 10.20 -3.31
CA ASP A 126 -23.59 10.19 -3.89
C ASP A 126 -24.69 10.27 -2.82
N ASN A 127 -24.43 9.78 -1.59
CA ASN A 127 -25.43 9.73 -0.52
C ASN A 127 -25.37 10.93 0.44
N ASP A 128 -24.21 11.59 0.54
CA ASP A 128 -23.99 12.72 1.43
C ASP A 128 -23.20 13.83 0.71
N PRO A 129 -23.85 14.98 0.41
CA PRO A 129 -23.19 16.12 -0.22
C PRO A 129 -22.05 16.74 0.60
N SER A 130 -21.99 16.46 1.91
CA SER A 130 -20.91 16.91 2.80
C SER A 130 -19.77 15.90 2.91
N ALA A 131 -19.85 14.74 2.26
CA ALA A 131 -18.82 13.71 2.35
C ALA A 131 -17.52 14.16 1.67
N CYS A 132 -16.43 14.15 2.44
CA CYS A 132 -15.07 14.26 1.95
C CYS A 132 -14.35 12.92 2.13
N VAL A 133 -14.05 12.25 1.02
CA VAL A 133 -13.52 10.88 1.02
C VAL A 133 -12.08 10.86 0.55
N VAL A 134 -11.19 10.33 1.38
CA VAL A 134 -9.82 10.01 0.99
C VAL A 134 -9.74 8.56 0.54
N VAL A 135 -9.24 8.33 -0.68
CA VAL A 135 -8.90 6.99 -1.19
C VAL A 135 -7.39 6.84 -1.22
N CYS A 136 -6.84 5.97 -0.37
CA CYS A 136 -5.40 5.74 -0.24
C CYS A 136 -5.05 4.30 -0.66
N ALA A 137 -4.38 4.16 -1.79
CA ALA A 137 -3.85 2.89 -2.27
C ALA A 137 -2.35 2.79 -1.97
N VAL A 138 -1.93 1.73 -1.29
CA VAL A 138 -0.53 1.50 -0.91
C VAL A 138 -0.11 0.09 -1.30
N GLU A 139 1.01 -0.01 -2.01
CA GLU A 139 1.57 -1.30 -2.41
C GLU A 139 3.08 -1.35 -2.18
N VAL A 140 3.53 -2.40 -1.46
CA VAL A 140 4.93 -2.66 -1.15
C VAL A 140 5.38 -3.96 -1.83
N CYS A 141 5.21 -4.01 -3.15
CA CYS A 141 5.43 -5.22 -3.95
C CYS A 141 6.84 -5.80 -3.84
N SER A 142 7.86 -4.95 -3.62
CA SER A 142 9.25 -5.37 -3.50
C SER A 142 9.48 -6.36 -2.34
N LEU A 143 8.62 -6.36 -1.32
CA LEU A 143 8.68 -7.32 -0.21
C LEU A 143 8.38 -8.77 -0.64
N HIS A 144 7.79 -8.97 -1.82
CA HIS A 144 7.43 -10.29 -2.35
C HIS A 144 8.34 -10.75 -3.48
N GLN A 145 9.32 -9.93 -3.87
CA GLN A 145 10.36 -10.38 -4.78
C GLN A 145 11.27 -11.36 -4.02
N GLN A 146 11.51 -12.52 -4.62
CA GLN A 146 12.49 -13.48 -4.11
C GLN A 146 13.88 -13.01 -4.57
N TYR A 147 14.80 -12.85 -3.63
CA TYR A 147 16.20 -12.58 -3.91
C TYR A 147 16.99 -13.84 -3.58
N GLY A 148 17.68 -14.38 -4.59
CA GLY A 148 18.42 -15.63 -4.58
C GLY A 148 18.90 -15.89 -6.00
#